data_AF-A0A7Y5FRA2-F1
#
_entry.id   AF-A0A7Y5FRA2-F1
#
_cell.length_a   1.000
_cell.length_b   1.000
_cell.length_c   1.000
_cell.angle_alpha   90.00
_cell.angle_beta   90.00
_cell.angle_gamma   90.00
#
_symmetry.space_group_name_H-M   'P 1'
#
loop_
_entity.id
_entity.type
_entity.pdbx_description
1 polymer ?
#
loop_
_entity_poly.entity_id
_entity_poly.type
_entity_poly.pdbx_seq_one_letter_code
_entity_poly.pdbx_strand_id
1 'polypeptide(L)' 'YALIAVFAPDGAKKCSGLDTRNYDTPMLQELLGEKYTLVKSLNHLYIQPSGGHRPFTYTVFRKSR' A
#
# COMPACT_ATOMS: atom_id res chain seq x y z
N TYR A 1 4.62 -15.53 -2.71
CA TYR A 1 3.67 -14.50 -2.23
C TYR A 1 4.45 -13.23 -1.97
N ALA A 2 3.83 -12.06 -2.13
CA ALA A 2 4.41 -10.76 -1.84
C ALA A 2 3.45 -9.96 -0.95
N LEU A 3 3.94 -9.50 0.20
CA LEU A 3 3.23 -8.53 1.04
C LEU A 3 3.72 -7.13 0.65
N ILE A 4 2.80 -6.26 0.28
CA ILE A 4 3.09 -4.87 -0.07
C ILE A 4 2.31 -3.98 0.88
N ALA A 5 3.03 -3.13 1.62
CA ALA A 5 2.48 -2.14 2.52
C ALA A 5 2.96 -0.75 2.07
N VAL A 6 2.02 0.09 1.65
CA VAL A 6 2.30 1.41 1.06
C VAL A 6 1.39 2.46 1.66
N PHE A 7 1.79 3.73 1.61
CA PHE A 7 0.91 4.82 2.00
C PHE A 7 -0.36 4.80 1.14
N ALA A 8 -1.52 4.78 1.80
CA ALA A 8 -2.82 4.85 1.14
C ALA A 8 -2.98 6.18 0.37
N PRO A 9 -3.97 6.34 -0.53
CA PRO A 9 -4.14 7.59 -1.31
C PRO A 9 -4.20 8.87 -0.46
N ASP A 10 -4.73 8.78 0.76
CA ASP A 10 -4.82 9.84 1.78
C ASP A 10 -3.67 9.81 2.80
N GLY A 11 -2.70 8.92 2.62
CA GLY A 11 -1.51 8.78 3.44
C GLY A 11 -0.50 9.90 3.27
N ALA A 12 0.64 9.75 3.96
CA ALA A 12 1.74 10.70 3.91
C ALA A 12 2.12 11.01 2.46
N LYS A 13 2.39 12.28 2.16
CA LYS A 13 2.85 12.78 0.84
C LYS A 13 4.36 12.94 0.75
N LYS A 14 5.05 12.86 1.89
CA LYS A 14 6.50 12.90 1.99
C LYS A 14 7.02 11.87 2.97
N CYS A 15 8.17 11.28 2.64
CA CYS A 15 8.92 10.38 3.51
C CYS A 15 10.41 10.72 3.40
N SER A 16 11.07 10.97 4.53
CA SER A 16 12.50 11.38 4.57
C SER A 16 12.84 12.56 3.64
N GLY A 17 11.92 13.51 3.51
CA GLY A 17 12.07 14.70 2.66
C GLY A 17 11.73 14.50 1.18
N LEU A 18 11.49 13.27 0.74
CA LEU A 18 11.16 12.93 -0.66
C LEU A 18 9.65 12.78 -0.85
N ASP A 19 9.17 13.12 -2.03
CA ASP A 19 7.76 12.92 -2.40
C ASP A 19 7.43 11.42 -2.48
N THR A 20 6.28 11.05 -1.93
CA THR A 20 5.78 9.68 -1.99
C THR A 20 4.82 9.51 -3.15
N ARG A 21 4.84 8.33 -3.76
CA ARG A 21 3.73 7.86 -4.57
C ARG A 21 2.86 6.94 -3.72
N ASN A 22 1.60 7.32 -3.61
CA ASN A 22 0.61 6.62 -2.82
C ASN A 22 -0.19 5.69 -3.72
N TYR A 23 -0.67 4.58 -3.17
CA TYR A 23 -1.40 3.58 -3.94
C TYR A 23 -2.56 3.02 -3.13
N ASP A 24 -3.68 2.75 -3.81
CA ASP A 24 -4.71 1.84 -3.31
C ASP A 24 -4.52 0.43 -3.90
N THR A 25 -5.44 -0.47 -3.56
CA THR A 25 -5.39 -1.86 -4.03
C THR A 25 -5.55 -1.97 -5.57
N PRO A 26 -6.54 -1.32 -6.22
CA PRO A 26 -6.64 -1.30 -7.69
C PRO A 26 -5.36 -0.83 -8.40
N MET A 27 -4.77 0.29 -7.95
CA MET A 27 -3.55 0.82 -8.55
C MET A 27 -2.37 -0.15 -8.43
N LEU A 28 -2.25 -0.88 -7.30
CA LEU A 28 -1.23 -1.92 -7.13
C LEU A 28 -1.48 -3.11 -8.05
N GLN A 29 -2.73 -3.55 -8.21
CA GLN A 29 -3.08 -4.64 -9.13
C GLN A 29 -2.77 -4.27 -10.59
N GLU A 30 -3.07 -3.04 -11.00
CA GLU A 30 -2.72 -2.51 -12.32
C GLU A 30 -1.19 -2.47 -12.51
N LEU A 31 -0.45 -1.94 -11.54
CA LEU A 31 1.01 -1.83 -11.59
C LEU A 31 1.71 -3.19 -11.70
N LEU A 32 1.23 -4.19 -10.96
CA LEU A 32 1.81 -5.54 -10.96
C LEU A 32 1.41 -6.36 -12.18
N GLY A 33 0.26 -6.02 -12.79
CA GLY A 33 -0.29 -6.70 -13.94
C GLY A 33 -0.75 -8.14 -13.67
N GLU A 34 -1.10 -8.84 -14.75
CA GLU A 34 -1.77 -10.15 -14.72
C GLU A 34 -0.93 -11.29 -14.13
N LYS A 35 0.40 -11.09 -14.02
CA LYS A 35 1.30 -12.07 -13.38
C LYS A 35 1.12 -12.15 -11.87
N TYR A 36 0.33 -11.26 -11.28
CA TYR A 36 0.02 -11.27 -9.86
C TYR A 36 -1.48 -11.25 -9.64
N THR A 37 -1.95 -12.13 -8.77
CA THR A 37 -3.35 -12.18 -8.33
C THR A 37 -3.42 -11.69 -6.89
N LEU A 38 -4.30 -10.72 -6.63
CA LEU A 38 -4.62 -10.29 -5.27
C LEU A 38 -5.21 -11.45 -4.47
N VAL A 39 -4.65 -11.71 -3.29
CA VAL A 39 -5.11 -12.73 -2.35
C VAL A 39 -5.87 -12.09 -1.19
N LYS A 40 -5.37 -10.97 -0.69
CA LYS A 40 -5.99 -10.22 0.42
C LYS A 40 -5.58 -8.76 0.35
N SER A 41 -6.47 -7.87 0.75
CA SER A 41 -6.15 -6.47 1.01
C SER A 41 -6.72 -6.02 2.35
N LEU A 42 -6.12 -4.96 2.91
CA LEU A 42 -6.54 -4.32 4.14
C LEU A 42 -6.12 -2.84 4.08
N ASN A 43 -7.06 -1.94 4.30
CA ASN A 43 -6.73 -0.56 4.64
C ASN A 43 -6.62 -0.43 6.15
N HIS A 44 -5.52 0.13 6.64
CA HIS A 44 -5.24 0.24 8.06
C HIS A 44 -4.79 1.66 8.41
N LEU A 45 -5.47 2.27 9.38
CA LEU A 45 -5.08 3.55 9.95
C LEU A 45 -4.08 3.31 11.08
N TYR A 46 -2.80 3.55 10.80
CA TYR A 46 -1.77 3.55 11.84
C TYR A 46 -1.75 4.91 12.54
N ILE A 47 -1.81 4.89 13.88
CA ILE A 47 -1.65 6.09 14.70
C ILE A 47 -0.24 6.09 15.26
N GLN A 48 0.55 7.11 14.89
CA GLN A 48 1.89 7.27 15.41
C GLN A 48 1.84 7.51 16.92
N PRO A 49 2.90 7.19 17.69
CA PRO A 49 2.97 7.54 19.11
C PRO A 49 2.78 9.03 19.40
N SER A 50 3.12 9.89 18.44
CA SER A 50 2.87 11.34 18.49
C SER A 50 1.42 11.76 18.17
N GLY A 51 0.50 10.82 17.95
CA GLY A 51 -0.89 11.06 17.59
C GLY A 51 -1.15 11.25 16.08
N GLY A 52 -0.11 11.29 15.25
CA GLY A 52 -0.26 11.50 13.81
C GLY A 52 -0.93 10.32 13.10
N HIS A 53 -1.89 10.62 12.23
CA HIS A 53 -2.57 9.62 11.40
C HIS A 53 -1.71 9.23 10.19
N ARG A 54 -1.54 7.92 9.97
CA ARG A 54 -0.88 7.37 8.77
C ARG A 54 -1.69 6.20 8.22
N PRO A 55 -2.63 6.46 7.28
CA PRO A 55 -3.33 5.39 6.60
C PRO A 55 -2.40 4.66 5.61
N PHE A 56 -2.50 3.34 5.62
CA PHE A 56 -1.74 2.42 4.78
C PHE A 56 -2.69 1.47 4.04
N THR A 57 -2.31 1.14 2.80
CA THR A 57 -2.89 0.04 2.05
C THR A 57 -1.94 -1.15 2.13
N TYR A 58 -2.45 -2.25 2.68
CA TYR A 58 -1.78 -3.54 2.74
C TYR A 58 -2.40 -4.47 1.71
N THR A 59 -1.56 -5.19 0.98
CA THR A 59 -1.98 -6.20 0.01
C THR A 59 -1.08 -7.42 0.09
N VAL A 60 -1.66 -8.60 -0.15
CA VAL A 60 -0.93 -9.84 -0.36
C VAL A 60 -1.23 -10.30 -1.78
N PHE A 61 -0.19 -10.44 -2.60
CA PHE A 61 -0.29 -10.97 -3.95
C PHE A 61 0.36 -12.35 -4.06
N ARG A 62 -0.21 -13.20 -4.92
CA ARG A 62 0.40 -14.44 -5.36
C ARG A 62 0.87 -14.26 -6.80
N LYS A 63 2.13 -14.53 -7.08
CA LYS A 63 2.67 -14.56 -8.45
C LYS A 63 2.18 -15.83 -9.16
N SER A 64 1.68 -15.69 -10.38
CA SER A 64 1.41 -16.80 -11.30
C SER A 64 2.72 -17.54 -11.60
N ARG A 65 2.64 -18.86 -11.82
CA ARG A 65 3.81 -19.67 -12.18
C ARG A 65 4.32 -19.32 -13.57
#